data_AF-A0A6F7W1M3-F1
#
_entry.id   AF-A0A6F7W1M3-F1
#
_cell.length_a   1.000
_cell.length_b   1.000
_cell.length_c   1.000
_cell.angle_alpha   90.00
_cell.angle_beta   90.00
_cell.angle_gamma   90.00
#
_symmetry.space_group_name_H-M   'P 1'
#
loop_
_entity.id
_entity.type
_entity.pdbx_description
1 polymer ?
#
loop_
_entity_poly.entity_id
_entity_poly.type
_entity_poly.pdbx_seq_one_letter_code
_entity_poly.pdbx_strand_id
1 'polypeptide(L)'
;AALLGTPGGASVVQLVDPADPQTVLTHLRTAAAHPGPVLVHLAGQLTLDAKQRLPHLALARTTPRTARYTALPWHWLAAELGRRRPGSTVVVADLVADETAWPPLRAAGPSGLAAGLTLYGTVAPAPSKRGAPSKREMATPEYSRAFAGLLRGAAERPPLVLLHQ
;
A
#
# COMPACT_ATOMS: atom_id res chain seq x y z
N ALA A 1 -23.63 10.46 12.34
CA ALA A 1 -24.05 9.42 11.38
C ALA A 1 -23.11 8.24 11.55
N ALA A 2 -23.61 7.19 12.20
CA ALA A 2 -22.85 6.00 12.54
C ALA A 2 -23.11 4.94 11.48
N LEU A 3 -22.34 4.95 10.38
CA LEU A 3 -22.46 3.88 9.40
C LEU A 3 -22.09 2.55 10.10
N LEU A 4 -23.00 1.58 10.09
CA LEU A 4 -22.76 0.18 10.48
C LEU A 4 -22.46 -0.07 11.97
N GLY A 5 -23.04 0.69 12.90
CA GLY A 5 -22.84 0.45 14.35
C GLY A 5 -21.42 0.72 14.84
N THR A 6 -20.61 1.42 14.03
CA THR A 6 -19.36 2.03 14.50
C THR A 6 -19.67 3.41 15.05
N PRO A 7 -19.19 3.79 16.25
CA PRO A 7 -19.53 5.08 16.86
C PRO A 7 -18.98 6.31 16.12
N GLY A 8 -18.31 6.12 14.97
CA GLY A 8 -17.75 7.17 14.13
C GLY A 8 -18.15 7.00 12.66
N GLY A 9 -18.03 8.07 11.88
CA GLY A 9 -18.20 8.00 10.42
C GLY A 9 -17.06 7.23 9.75
N ALA A 10 -17.33 6.66 8.58
CA ALA A 10 -16.28 6.13 7.72
C ALA A 10 -15.70 7.26 6.85
N SER A 11 -14.38 7.30 6.71
CA SER A 11 -13.68 8.21 5.79
C SER A 11 -12.86 7.38 4.80
N VAL A 12 -12.90 7.77 3.53
CA VAL A 12 -12.11 7.14 2.46
C VAL A 12 -11.31 8.22 1.78
N VAL A 13 -10.00 7.98 1.63
CA VAL A 13 -9.10 8.84 0.88
C VAL A 13 -8.45 8.00 -0.21
N GLN A 14 -8.51 8.47 -1.45
CA GLN A 14 -7.84 7.84 -2.59
C GLN A 14 -6.75 8.78 -3.11
N LEU A 15 -5.52 8.28 -3.16
CA LEU A 15 -4.37 8.98 -3.73
C LEU A 15 -3.95 8.24 -5.01
N VAL A 16 -4.24 8.83 -6.16
CA VAL A 16 -3.82 8.29 -7.46
C VAL A 16 -2.59 9.05 -7.93
N ASP A 17 -1.51 8.32 -8.21
CA ASP A 17 -0.23 8.87 -8.65
C ASP A 17 0.24 10.10 -7.83
N PRO A 18 0.23 10.04 -6.48
CA PRO A 18 0.72 11.15 -5.67
C PRO A 18 2.19 11.40 -6.01
N ALA A 19 2.61 12.66 -6.06
CA ALA A 19 3.98 13.06 -6.42
C ALA A 19 4.81 13.54 -5.23
N ASP A 20 4.16 13.93 -4.13
CA ASP A 20 4.80 14.45 -2.93
C ASP A 20 4.65 13.46 -1.77
N PRO A 21 5.76 12.96 -1.19
CA PRO A 21 5.70 12.03 -0.07
C PRO A 21 5.12 12.65 1.21
N GLN A 22 5.21 13.98 1.41
CA GLN A 22 4.63 14.62 2.60
C GLN A 22 3.11 14.64 2.55
N THR A 23 2.52 14.82 1.38
CA THR A 23 1.07 14.67 1.15
C THR A 23 0.61 13.27 1.54
N VAL A 24 1.30 12.22 1.07
CA VAL A 24 0.97 10.83 1.42
C VAL A 24 1.10 10.59 2.92
N LEU A 25 2.19 11.08 3.53
CA LEU A 25 2.45 10.92 4.95
C LEU A 25 1.40 11.63 5.82
N THR A 26 0.92 12.79 5.38
CA THR A 26 -0.16 13.53 6.06
C THR A 26 -1.44 12.72 6.08
N HIS A 27 -1.83 12.11 4.95
CA HIS A 27 -3.00 11.23 4.91
C HIS A 27 -2.81 9.97 5.75
N LEU A 28 -1.62 9.36 5.75
CA LEU A 28 -1.31 8.21 6.61
C LEU A 28 -1.41 8.58 8.10
N ARG A 29 -0.94 9.76 8.50
CA ARG A 29 -1.07 10.27 9.88
C ARG A 29 -2.52 10.47 10.29
N THR A 30 -3.31 11.08 9.41
CA THR A 30 -4.76 11.28 9.66
C THR A 30 -5.47 9.94 9.81
N ALA A 31 -5.21 8.98 8.92
CA ALA A 31 -5.72 7.62 9.06
C ALA A 31 -5.21 6.98 10.36
N ALA A 32 -3.93 7.15 10.68
CA ALA A 32 -3.32 6.55 11.86
C ALA A 32 -3.92 7.05 13.18
N ALA A 33 -4.39 8.29 13.22
CA ALA A 33 -5.07 8.88 14.37
C ALA A 33 -6.52 8.40 14.56
N HIS A 34 -7.11 7.71 13.58
CA HIS A 34 -8.51 7.28 13.67
C HIS A 34 -8.72 6.22 14.78
N PRO A 35 -9.67 6.37 15.71
CA PRO A 35 -9.80 5.47 16.85
C PRO A 35 -10.28 4.05 16.48
N GLY A 36 -11.06 3.91 15.41
CA GLY A 36 -11.55 2.64 14.87
C GLY A 36 -10.61 1.98 13.86
N PRO A 37 -10.98 0.81 13.30
CA PRO A 37 -10.16 0.06 12.34
C PRO A 37 -9.73 0.88 11.12
N VAL A 38 -8.54 0.61 10.61
CA VAL A 38 -7.99 1.24 9.38
C VAL A 38 -7.57 0.17 8.39
N LEU A 39 -8.06 0.29 7.16
CA LEU A 39 -7.58 -0.48 6.01
C LEU A 39 -6.75 0.44 5.12
N VAL A 40 -5.51 0.07 4.85
CA VAL A 40 -4.65 0.75 3.88
C VAL A 40 -4.44 -0.17 2.68
N HIS A 41 -4.79 0.30 1.49
CA HIS A 41 -4.54 -0.39 0.25
C HIS A 41 -3.40 0.31 -0.51
N LEU A 42 -2.37 -0.46 -0.87
CA LEU A 42 -1.18 0.02 -1.58
C LEU A 42 -1.04 -0.74 -2.90
N ALA A 43 -0.91 -0.01 -4.00
CA ALA A 43 -0.51 -0.58 -5.27
C ALA A 43 0.59 0.30 -5.87
N GLY A 44 1.71 -0.31 -6.28
CA GLY A 44 2.81 0.48 -6.81
C GLY A 44 4.14 -0.26 -6.91
N GLN A 45 5.22 0.51 -7.07
CA GLN A 45 6.57 -0.02 -7.23
C GLN A 45 7.42 0.21 -5.97
N LEU A 46 8.13 -0.81 -5.52
CA LEU A 46 9.22 -0.72 -4.57
C LEU A 46 10.55 -0.47 -5.28
N THR A 47 11.34 0.44 -4.71
CA THR A 47 12.70 0.76 -5.13
C THR A 47 13.58 0.91 -3.90
N LEU A 48 14.89 0.68 -4.03
CA LEU A 48 15.84 1.02 -2.98
C LEU A 48 16.46 2.38 -3.24
N ASP A 49 16.56 3.22 -2.21
CA ASP A 49 17.29 4.47 -2.37
C ASP A 49 18.78 4.22 -2.63
N ALA A 50 19.39 5.07 -3.44
CA ALA A 50 20.78 4.89 -3.86
C ALA A 50 21.80 5.01 -2.72
N LYS A 51 21.46 5.65 -1.58
CA LYS A 51 22.40 5.96 -0.51
C LYS A 51 22.35 4.95 0.65
N GLN A 52 21.17 4.72 1.20
CA GLN A 52 20.96 3.84 2.36
C GLN A 52 20.43 2.47 1.96
N ARG A 53 20.08 2.27 0.69
CA ARG A 53 19.55 1.00 0.16
C ARG A 53 18.30 0.54 0.93
N LEU A 54 17.49 1.48 1.42
CA LEU A 54 16.26 1.19 2.15
C LEU A 54 15.06 1.13 1.20
N PRO A 55 14.06 0.27 1.48
CA PRO A 55 12.84 0.21 0.68
C PRO A 55 12.06 1.52 0.69
N HIS A 56 11.66 1.96 -0.49
CA HIS A 56 10.76 3.09 -0.71
C HIS A 56 9.64 2.68 -1.66
N LEU A 57 8.42 3.15 -1.37
CA LEU A 57 7.30 3.08 -2.29
C LEU A 57 7.41 4.26 -3.27
N ALA A 58 7.63 3.93 -4.54
CA ALA A 58 7.79 4.92 -5.61
C ALA A 58 6.49 5.69 -5.82
N LEU A 59 6.63 7.02 -5.82
CA LEU A 59 5.57 7.98 -6.12
C LEU A 59 5.69 8.46 -7.57
N ALA A 60 4.73 9.26 -8.04
CA ALA A 60 4.77 9.78 -9.41
C ALA A 60 6.10 10.50 -9.69
N ARG A 61 6.71 10.16 -10.82
CA ARG A 61 8.03 10.67 -11.28
C ARG A 61 9.24 10.25 -10.44
N THR A 62 9.07 9.28 -9.53
CA THR A 62 10.21 8.69 -8.81
C THR A 62 11.12 7.91 -9.77
N THR A 63 12.42 8.07 -9.57
CA THR A 63 13.47 7.22 -10.17
C THR A 63 14.35 6.66 -9.04
N PRO A 64 15.12 5.58 -9.27
CA PRO A 64 16.02 5.06 -8.23
C PRO A 64 17.00 6.11 -7.67
N ARG A 65 17.44 7.07 -8.52
CA ARG A 65 18.34 8.15 -8.11
C ARG A 65 17.65 9.23 -7.26
N THR A 66 16.36 9.48 -7.47
CA THR A 66 15.59 10.51 -6.75
C THR A 66 14.76 9.95 -5.60
N ALA A 67 14.67 8.62 -5.47
CA ALA A 67 13.81 7.93 -4.51
C ALA A 67 13.93 8.44 -3.07
N ARG A 68 15.16 8.77 -2.62
CA ARG A 68 15.41 9.34 -1.29
C ARG A 68 14.57 10.59 -0.97
N TYR A 69 14.23 11.37 -2.00
CA TYR A 69 13.56 12.67 -1.85
C TYR A 69 12.12 12.64 -2.38
N THR A 70 11.83 11.78 -3.35
CA THR A 70 10.53 11.77 -4.05
C THR A 70 9.66 10.57 -3.70
N ALA A 71 10.23 9.48 -3.20
CA ALA A 71 9.49 8.27 -2.85
C ALA A 71 9.11 8.28 -1.36
N LEU A 72 8.09 7.51 -0.99
CA LEU A 72 7.72 7.33 0.42
C LEU A 72 8.64 6.28 1.06
N PRO A 73 9.45 6.61 2.08
CA PRO A 73 10.25 5.62 2.78
C PRO A 73 9.36 4.58 3.47
N TRP A 74 9.60 3.29 3.23
CA TRP A 74 8.75 2.22 3.75
C TRP A 74 8.70 2.21 5.29
N HIS A 75 9.83 2.49 5.93
CA HIS A 75 9.92 2.57 7.38
C HIS A 75 9.11 3.74 7.96
N TRP A 76 8.82 4.80 7.20
CA TRP A 76 7.89 5.85 7.65
C TRP A 76 6.46 5.33 7.65
N LEU A 77 6.02 4.67 6.58
CA LEU A 77 4.71 4.03 6.53
C LEU A 77 4.54 3.05 7.70
N ALA A 78 5.54 2.20 7.92
CA ALA A 78 5.53 1.24 9.03
C ALA A 78 5.48 1.94 10.40
N ALA A 79 6.26 3.00 10.61
CA ALA A 79 6.25 3.76 11.85
C ALA A 79 4.91 4.47 12.10
N GLU A 80 4.29 5.04 11.07
CA GLU A 80 3.00 5.73 11.21
C GLU A 80 1.89 4.75 11.61
N LEU A 81 1.79 3.61 10.91
CA LEU A 81 0.74 2.62 11.15
C LEU A 81 1.02 1.73 12.37
N GLY A 82 2.31 1.46 12.67
CA GLY A 82 2.74 0.64 13.80
C GLY A 82 2.48 1.27 15.17
N ARG A 83 2.20 2.58 15.24
CA ARG A 83 1.77 3.26 16.47
C ARG A 83 0.37 2.85 16.93
N ARG A 84 -0.40 2.20 16.08
CA ARG A 84 -1.78 1.79 16.38
C ARG A 84 -1.81 0.50 17.16
N ARG A 85 -2.95 0.25 17.83
CA ARG A 85 -3.18 -1.00 18.57
C ARG A 85 -3.05 -2.20 17.63
N PRO A 86 -2.38 -3.29 18.02
CA PRO A 86 -2.29 -4.51 17.20
C PRO A 86 -3.67 -4.98 16.72
N GLY A 87 -3.76 -5.39 15.45
CA GLY A 87 -5.02 -5.85 14.84
C GLY A 87 -5.99 -4.74 14.42
N SER A 88 -5.72 -3.47 14.77
CA SER A 88 -6.57 -2.33 14.36
C SER A 88 -6.20 -1.73 12.99
N THR A 89 -5.16 -2.27 12.34
CA THR A 89 -4.71 -1.86 11.02
C THR A 89 -4.42 -3.08 10.16
N VAL A 90 -4.97 -3.06 8.95
CA VAL A 90 -4.69 -4.04 7.91
C VAL A 90 -4.08 -3.30 6.73
N VAL A 91 -2.95 -3.79 6.24
CA VAL A 91 -2.33 -3.29 5.00
C VAL A 91 -2.47 -4.35 3.93
N VAL A 92 -3.10 -4.00 2.82
CA VAL A 92 -3.18 -4.83 1.62
C VAL A 92 -2.27 -4.21 0.56
N ALA A 93 -1.35 -4.98 -0.01
CA ALA A 93 -0.34 -4.47 -0.92
C ALA A 93 -0.17 -5.33 -2.19
N ASP A 94 -0.32 -4.73 -3.37
CA ASP A 94 0.12 -5.31 -4.65
C ASP A 94 1.30 -4.52 -5.17
N LEU A 95 2.50 -5.06 -4.98
CA LEU A 95 3.74 -4.34 -5.26
C LEU A 95 4.54 -5.03 -6.35
N VAL A 96 5.18 -4.22 -7.19
CA VAL A 96 6.31 -4.69 -8.01
C VAL A 96 7.61 -4.18 -7.43
N ALA A 97 8.66 -4.98 -7.39
CA ALA A 97 9.98 -4.53 -7.01
C ALA A 97 10.84 -4.33 -8.25
N ASP A 98 11.46 -3.16 -8.39
CA ASP A 98 12.40 -2.91 -9.47
C ASP A 98 13.70 -3.71 -9.31
N GLU A 99 14.60 -3.59 -10.28
CA GLU A 99 15.89 -4.29 -10.28
C GLU A 99 16.77 -3.99 -9.06
N THR A 100 16.56 -2.84 -8.40
CA THR A 100 17.30 -2.48 -7.20
C THR A 100 16.76 -3.16 -5.95
N ALA A 101 15.44 -3.38 -5.89
CA ALA A 101 14.71 -3.90 -4.74
C ALA A 101 14.43 -5.40 -4.81
N TRP A 102 14.26 -5.98 -6.00
CA TRP A 102 13.86 -7.37 -6.14
C TRP A 102 14.87 -8.37 -5.55
N PRO A 103 16.19 -8.29 -5.86
CA PRO A 103 17.14 -9.26 -5.32
C PRO A 103 17.16 -9.33 -3.77
N PRO A 104 17.27 -8.22 -3.02
CA PRO A 104 17.26 -8.29 -1.56
C PRO A 104 15.90 -8.65 -0.99
N LEU A 105 14.79 -8.21 -1.58
CA LEU A 105 13.43 -8.59 -1.11
C LEU A 105 13.17 -10.08 -1.29
N ARG A 106 13.59 -10.65 -2.42
CA ARG A 106 13.49 -12.10 -2.66
C ARG A 106 14.33 -12.90 -1.66
N ALA A 107 15.51 -12.40 -1.29
CA ALA A 107 16.38 -13.05 -0.32
C ALA A 107 15.84 -12.94 1.12
N ALA A 108 15.30 -11.77 1.51
CA ALA A 108 14.72 -11.54 2.82
C ALA A 108 13.36 -12.24 3.03
N GLY A 109 12.63 -12.49 1.94
CA GLY A 109 11.28 -13.02 1.98
C GLY A 109 10.24 -12.00 2.49
N PRO A 110 9.00 -12.45 2.74
CA PRO A 110 7.87 -11.56 3.07
C PRO A 110 8.09 -10.68 4.32
N SER A 111 8.88 -11.15 5.28
CA SER A 111 9.17 -10.43 6.53
C SER A 111 9.98 -9.14 6.30
N GLY A 112 10.71 -9.04 5.18
CA GLY A 112 11.52 -7.86 4.85
C GLY A 112 10.73 -6.56 4.68
N LEU A 113 9.41 -6.66 4.46
CA LEU A 113 8.50 -5.51 4.36
C LEU A 113 7.49 -5.44 5.51
N ALA A 114 7.27 -6.52 6.25
CA ALA A 114 6.24 -6.54 7.28
C ALA A 114 6.51 -5.45 8.33
N ALA A 115 7.74 -5.26 8.81
CA ALA A 115 8.14 -4.16 9.70
C ALA A 115 7.14 -3.89 10.87
N GLY A 116 6.53 -4.94 11.43
CA GLY A 116 5.52 -4.85 12.50
C GLY A 116 4.07 -4.63 12.04
N LEU A 117 3.82 -4.52 10.74
CA LEU A 117 2.51 -4.38 10.13
C LEU A 117 1.86 -5.74 9.87
N THR A 118 0.55 -5.81 10.03
CA THR A 118 -0.27 -6.86 9.46
C THR A 118 -0.41 -6.61 7.95
N LEU A 119 0.57 -7.10 7.19
CA LEU A 119 0.70 -6.91 5.75
C LEU A 119 0.25 -8.17 4.99
N TYR A 120 -0.73 -8.01 4.10
CA TYR A 120 -1.18 -9.02 3.16
C TYR A 120 -0.95 -8.55 1.73
N GLY A 121 -0.66 -9.45 0.81
CA GLY A 121 -0.46 -9.06 -0.57
C GLY A 121 0.54 -9.87 -1.35
N THR A 122 0.96 -9.30 -2.48
CA THR A 122 2.00 -9.89 -3.34
C THR A 122 3.10 -8.88 -3.62
N VAL A 123 4.32 -9.40 -3.79
CA VAL A 123 5.46 -8.65 -4.32
C VAL A 123 6.01 -9.45 -5.49
N ALA A 124 5.93 -8.87 -6.69
CA ALA A 124 6.44 -9.47 -7.92
C ALA A 124 7.67 -8.70 -8.43
N PRO A 125 8.54 -9.31 -9.25
CA PRO A 125 9.53 -8.52 -9.98
C PRO A 125 8.84 -7.57 -10.98
N ALA A 126 9.36 -6.36 -11.13
CA ALA A 126 8.92 -5.46 -12.19
C ALA A 126 9.21 -6.08 -13.58
N PRO A 127 8.32 -5.93 -14.57
CA PRO A 127 8.51 -6.51 -15.90
C PRO A 127 9.82 -6.00 -16.53
N SER A 128 10.60 -6.93 -17.09
CA SER A 128 11.95 -6.64 -17.57
C SER A 128 11.94 -5.79 -18.83
N LYS A 129 12.80 -4.77 -18.89
CA LYS A 129 12.97 -3.91 -20.09
C LYS A 129 13.67 -4.59 -21.27
N ARG A 130 14.23 -5.79 -21.10
CA ARG A 130 14.99 -6.51 -22.14
C ARG A 130 14.08 -7.48 -22.88
N GLY A 131 13.61 -7.10 -24.09
CA GLY A 131 13.25 -8.10 -25.11
C GLY A 131 12.00 -7.91 -25.98
N ALA A 132 11.02 -7.04 -25.70
CA ALA A 132 9.88 -6.74 -26.63
C ALA A 132 9.01 -5.56 -26.12
N PRO A 133 8.01 -5.11 -26.91
CA PRO A 133 7.88 -3.78 -27.50
C PRO A 133 7.43 -2.66 -26.52
N SER A 134 7.44 -1.44 -27.04
CA SER A 134 7.29 -0.10 -26.41
C SER A 134 6.04 0.20 -25.57
N LYS A 135 5.33 -0.79 -25.02
CA LYS A 135 4.23 -0.56 -24.07
C LYS A 135 4.72 -0.98 -22.69
N ARG A 136 4.73 -0.05 -21.73
CA ARG A 136 4.95 -0.35 -20.31
C ARG A 136 4.02 -1.52 -19.94
N GLU A 137 4.57 -2.73 -19.84
CA GLU A 137 3.80 -3.86 -19.38
C GLU A 137 3.39 -3.54 -17.94
N MET A 138 2.08 -3.38 -17.73
CA MET A 138 1.55 -3.05 -16.42
C MET A 138 1.39 -4.37 -15.68
N ALA A 139 2.02 -4.47 -14.51
CA ALA A 139 1.77 -5.60 -13.64
C ALA A 139 0.29 -5.60 -13.21
N THR A 140 -0.28 -6.79 -13.17
CA THR A 140 -1.64 -6.97 -12.69
C THR A 140 -1.63 -7.06 -11.16
N PRO A 141 -2.51 -6.32 -10.45
CA PRO A 141 -2.66 -6.44 -9.00
C PRO A 141 -3.52 -7.66 -8.64
N GLU A 142 -2.91 -8.85 -8.71
CA GLU A 142 -3.62 -10.12 -8.56
C GLU A 142 -4.26 -10.28 -7.18
N TYR A 143 -3.58 -9.84 -6.10
CA TYR A 143 -4.14 -9.97 -4.76
C TYR A 143 -5.40 -9.11 -4.60
N SER A 144 -5.36 -7.87 -5.09
CA SER A 144 -6.48 -6.94 -5.06
C SER A 144 -7.65 -7.43 -5.90
N ARG A 145 -7.38 -8.06 -7.05
CA ARG A 145 -8.44 -8.69 -7.87
C ARG A 145 -9.12 -9.82 -7.11
N ALA A 146 -8.34 -10.72 -6.50
CA ALA A 146 -8.88 -11.81 -5.69
C ALA A 146 -9.67 -11.27 -4.48
N PHE A 147 -9.09 -10.31 -3.75
CA PHE A 147 -9.73 -9.66 -2.61
C PHE A 147 -11.04 -8.97 -2.98
N ALA A 148 -11.06 -8.21 -4.07
CA ALA A 148 -12.28 -7.59 -4.59
C ALA A 148 -13.31 -8.63 -5.04
N GLY A 149 -12.87 -9.75 -5.62
CA GLY A 149 -13.74 -10.88 -5.97
C GLY A 149 -14.46 -11.46 -4.75
N LEU A 150 -13.71 -11.72 -3.66
CA LEU A 150 -14.27 -12.18 -2.39
C LEU A 150 -15.27 -11.19 -1.79
N LEU A 151 -14.93 -9.90 -1.76
CA LEU A 151 -15.83 -8.85 -1.26
C LEU A 151 -17.10 -8.73 -2.11
N ARG A 152 -17.00 -8.89 -3.43
CA ARG A 152 -18.17 -8.85 -4.32
C ARG A 152 -19.07 -10.07 -4.16
N GLY A 153 -18.48 -11.23 -3.91
CA GLY A 153 -19.17 -12.51 -3.71
C GLY A 153 -19.71 -12.72 -2.29
N ALA A 154 -19.47 -11.80 -1.36
CA ALA A 154 -20.05 -11.86 -0.02
C ALA A 154 -21.59 -11.94 -0.11
N ALA A 155 -22.16 -12.98 0.49
CA ALA A 155 -23.59 -13.30 0.40
C ALA A 155 -24.48 -12.24 1.03
N GLU A 156 -23.95 -11.49 2.00
CA GLU A 156 -24.68 -10.46 2.72
C GLU A 156 -24.06 -9.08 2.44
N ARG A 157 -24.81 -8.24 1.74
CA ARG A 157 -24.55 -6.79 1.68
C ARG A 157 -25.66 -6.10 2.46
N PRO A 158 -25.35 -5.32 3.51
CA PRO A 158 -26.36 -4.57 4.22
C PRO A 158 -27.14 -3.69 3.24
N PRO A 159 -28.48 -3.76 3.18
CA PRO A 159 -29.26 -2.84 2.38
C PRO A 159 -29.00 -1.40 2.83
N LEU A 160 -29.09 -0.43 1.90
CA LEU A 160 -28.77 0.98 2.17
C LEU A 160 -29.50 1.55 3.39
N VAL A 161 -30.73 1.06 3.66
CA VAL A 161 -31.52 1.46 4.84
C VAL A 161 -30.82 1.14 6.17
N LEU A 162 -30.09 0.01 6.25
CA LEU A 162 -29.30 -0.35 7.44
C LEU A 162 -27.99 0.43 7.52
N LEU A 163 -27.49 0.98 6.41
CA LEU A 163 -26.30 1.84 6.40
C LEU A 163 -26.63 3.26 6.87
N HIS A 164 -27.89 3.71 6.70
CA HIS A 164 -28.28 5.09 7.00
C HIS A 164 -28.71 5.32 8.46
N GLN A 165 -28.95 4.25 9.21
CA GLN A 165 -29.22 4.28 10.66
C GLN A 165 -27.90 4.41 11.43
#